data_AF-A0A1H0A182-F1
#
_entry.id   AF-A0A1H0A182-F1
#
_cell.length_a   1.000
_cell.length_b   1.000
_cell.length_c   1.000
_cell.angle_alpha   90.00
_cell.angle_beta   90.00
_cell.angle_gamma   90.00
#
_symmetry.space_group_name_H-M   'P 1'
#
loop_
_entity.id
_entity.type
_entity.pdbx_description
1 polymer ?
#
loop_
_entity_poly.entity_id
_entity_poly.type
_entity_poly.pdbx_seq_one_letter_code
_entity_poly.pdbx_strand_id
1 'polypeptide(L)'
;MKKYLLFVVLFLLVSCGQESSGTADISEKINEYLGVTPYLPETEYPIGHVHIEYSPKFQDGKVTRGDPFKATIEYNLSQDERADETFKEAWEARDQFREIIYGELYEDQSAIVMNVYNGGPGNLQGADVIEIDGHEVQYQHIQRDLEVVVMLISIKGIGYEIQYLTEENDIEEEAKAFAKEIINNN
;
A
#
# COMPACT_ATOMS: atom_id res chain seq x y z
N MET A 1 66.83 4.68 12.61
CA MET A 1 66.02 5.87 12.28
C MET A 1 65.26 5.60 10.99
N LYS A 2 63.92 5.66 11.05
CA LYS A 2 63.00 6.34 10.10
C LYS A 2 63.21 6.05 8.58
N LYS A 3 62.26 5.57 7.77
CA LYS A 3 60.78 5.62 7.79
C LYS A 3 60.26 4.54 6.82
N TYR A 4 59.24 3.79 7.22
CA TYR A 4 58.33 3.12 6.28
C TYR A 4 57.23 4.12 5.93
N LEU A 5 57.08 4.46 4.66
CA LEU A 5 56.00 5.29 4.15
C LEU A 5 54.78 4.37 3.95
N LEU A 6 53.83 4.46 4.87
CA LEU A 6 52.61 3.66 4.86
C LEU A 6 51.66 4.23 3.80
N PHE A 7 51.38 3.42 2.76
CA PHE A 7 50.30 3.68 1.80
C PHE A 7 48.96 3.52 2.55
N VAL A 8 48.31 4.64 2.87
CA VAL A 8 46.92 4.61 3.35
C VAL A 8 46.03 4.57 2.12
N VAL A 9 45.61 3.36 1.75
CA VAL A 9 44.50 3.13 0.82
C VAL A 9 43.24 3.55 1.56
N LEU A 10 42.72 4.74 1.22
CA LEU A 10 41.45 5.23 1.70
C LEU A 10 40.35 4.44 0.97
N PHE A 11 39.89 3.35 1.59
CA PHE A 11 38.64 2.69 1.22
C PHE A 11 37.51 3.69 1.51
N LEU A 12 37.11 4.43 0.48
CA LEU A 12 35.80 5.07 0.44
C LEU A 12 34.78 3.94 0.38
N LEU A 13 34.39 3.46 1.56
CA LEU A 13 33.12 2.80 1.75
C LEU A 13 32.06 3.85 1.43
N VAL A 14 31.71 3.94 0.14
CA VAL A 14 30.40 4.41 -0.27
C VAL A 14 29.45 3.40 0.36
N SER A 15 29.02 3.73 1.57
CA SER A 15 27.80 3.20 2.13
C SER A 15 26.75 3.46 1.07
N CYS A 16 26.33 2.43 0.34
CA CYS A 16 25.00 2.42 -0.23
C CYS A 16 24.09 2.71 0.95
N GLY A 17 23.61 3.94 1.05
CA GLY A 17 22.45 4.25 1.87
C GLY A 17 21.35 3.38 1.31
N GLN A 18 21.09 2.28 2.01
CA GLN A 18 19.95 1.42 1.77
C GLN A 18 18.73 2.34 1.82
N GLU A 19 18.02 2.46 0.71
CA GLU A 19 16.82 3.30 0.49
C GLU A 19 15.62 2.80 1.32
N SER A 20 15.79 2.64 2.64
CA SER A 20 14.76 2.16 3.55
C SER A 20 13.82 3.28 4.04
N SER A 21 13.73 4.42 3.34
CA SER A 21 12.98 5.58 3.85
C SER A 21 11.63 5.83 3.17
N GLY A 22 11.33 5.19 2.04
CA GLY A 22 10.10 5.48 1.29
C GLY A 22 8.82 5.12 2.05
N THR A 23 8.74 3.89 2.59
CA THR A 23 7.54 3.38 3.27
C THR A 23 7.28 4.06 4.61
N ALA A 24 8.33 4.35 5.39
CA ALA A 24 8.20 5.07 6.66
C ALA A 24 7.62 6.48 6.48
N ASP A 25 8.11 7.22 5.48
CA ASP A 25 7.61 8.56 5.15
C ASP A 25 6.12 8.51 4.71
N ILE A 26 5.72 7.47 3.98
CA ILE A 26 4.32 7.24 3.59
C ILE A 26 3.46 6.92 4.82
N SER A 27 3.91 6.04 5.72
CA SER A 27 3.19 5.71 6.95
C SER A 27 2.98 6.92 7.85
N GLU A 28 3.97 7.82 7.93
CA GLU A 28 3.83 9.08 8.66
C GLU A 28 2.78 10.00 8.01
N LYS A 29 2.80 10.13 6.68
CA LYS A 29 1.75 10.87 5.95
C LYS A 29 0.36 10.28 6.18
N ILE A 30 0.19 8.95 6.14
CA ILE A 30 -1.10 8.32 6.44
C ILE A 30 -1.55 8.65 7.88
N ASN A 31 -0.62 8.65 8.83
CA ASN A 31 -0.90 8.97 10.23
C ASN A 31 -1.41 10.41 10.42
N GLU A 32 -0.91 11.39 9.66
CA GLU A 32 -1.41 12.77 9.72
C GLU A 32 -2.90 12.89 9.39
N TYR A 33 -3.42 12.03 8.49
CA TYR A 33 -4.82 12.06 8.06
C TYR A 33 -5.70 11.11 8.86
N LEU A 34 -5.25 9.88 9.11
CA LEU A 34 -6.07 8.82 9.71
C LEU A 34 -5.80 8.59 11.20
N GLY A 35 -4.69 9.11 11.75
CA GLY A 35 -4.28 8.88 13.13
C GLY A 35 -3.81 7.45 13.41
N VAL A 36 -3.39 6.72 12.37
CA VAL A 36 -2.81 5.38 12.45
C VAL A 36 -1.51 5.33 11.65
N THR A 37 -0.52 4.58 12.14
CA THR A 37 0.76 4.37 11.46
C THR A 37 0.82 2.94 10.93
N PRO A 38 0.34 2.67 9.70
CA PRO A 38 0.35 1.32 9.16
C PRO A 38 1.77 0.86 8.84
N TYR A 39 2.07 -0.42 9.05
CA TYR A 39 3.17 -1.08 8.35
C TYR A 39 2.83 -1.22 6.85
N LEU A 40 3.79 -0.91 5.98
CA LEU A 40 3.68 -1.08 4.53
C LEU A 40 4.78 -2.07 4.09
N PRO A 41 4.43 -3.27 3.62
CA PRO A 41 5.42 -4.25 3.16
C PRO A 41 6.29 -3.74 2.02
N GLU A 42 7.55 -4.16 2.00
CA GLU A 42 8.43 -4.00 0.86
C GLU A 42 8.21 -5.15 -0.13
N THR A 43 8.04 -4.82 -1.41
CA THR A 43 7.83 -5.82 -2.46
C THR A 43 8.63 -5.45 -3.70
N GLU A 44 8.68 -6.35 -4.69
CA GLU A 44 9.25 -6.01 -6.00
C GLU A 44 8.41 -5.00 -6.79
N TYR A 45 7.13 -4.85 -6.44
CA TYR A 45 6.22 -3.89 -7.05
C TYR A 45 6.42 -2.51 -6.40
N PRO A 46 6.81 -1.47 -7.17
CA PRO A 46 6.96 -0.13 -6.64
C PRO A 46 5.61 0.50 -6.28
N ILE A 47 5.57 1.28 -5.19
CA ILE A 47 4.40 2.11 -4.85
C ILE A 47 4.28 3.22 -5.89
N GLY A 48 3.23 3.15 -6.73
CA GLY A 48 2.88 4.18 -7.70
C GLY A 48 2.42 5.45 -7.02
N HIS A 49 1.34 5.32 -6.24
CA HIS A 49 0.80 6.42 -5.45
C HIS A 49 0.08 5.96 -4.19
N VAL A 50 -0.14 6.92 -3.30
CA VAL A 50 -1.01 6.78 -2.14
C VAL A 50 -2.00 7.92 -2.13
N HIS A 51 -3.28 7.59 -1.92
CA HIS A 51 -4.33 8.58 -1.81
C HIS A 51 -5.21 8.36 -0.59
N ILE A 52 -5.74 9.46 -0.04
CA ILE A 52 -6.72 9.47 1.04
C ILE A 52 -8.11 9.58 0.44
N GLU A 53 -9.03 8.75 0.88
CA GLU A 53 -10.46 8.86 0.59
C GLU A 53 -11.22 9.45 1.77
N TYR A 54 -12.18 10.31 1.44
CA TYR A 54 -12.99 11.06 2.39
C TYR A 54 -14.46 10.68 2.29
N SER A 55 -15.13 10.63 3.43
CA SER A 55 -16.55 10.31 3.48
C SER A 55 -17.37 11.44 2.83
N PRO A 56 -18.47 11.15 2.11
CA PRO A 56 -19.37 12.20 1.64
C PRO A 56 -20.18 12.75 2.82
N LYS A 57 -20.20 14.07 2.97
CA LYS A 57 -20.98 14.79 3.99
C LYS A 57 -22.05 15.65 3.34
N PHE A 58 -23.31 15.47 3.74
CA PHE A 58 -24.41 16.27 3.24
C PHE A 58 -24.60 17.52 4.11
N GLN A 59 -24.38 18.70 3.54
CA GLN A 59 -24.53 19.99 4.22
C GLN A 59 -25.26 20.98 3.31
N ASP A 60 -26.30 21.61 3.82
CA ASP A 60 -27.10 22.63 3.11
C ASP A 60 -27.58 22.19 1.70
N GLY A 61 -27.98 20.92 1.57
CA GLY A 61 -28.47 20.38 0.30
C GLY A 61 -27.38 19.98 -0.70
N LYS A 62 -26.11 20.05 -0.32
CA LYS A 62 -24.95 19.72 -1.17
C LYS A 62 -24.11 18.61 -0.54
N VAL A 63 -23.55 17.75 -1.39
CA VAL A 63 -22.52 16.78 -0.97
C VAL A 63 -21.18 17.52 -0.92
N THR A 64 -20.49 17.40 0.20
CA THR A 64 -19.18 18.00 0.48
C THR A 64 -18.23 16.94 1.03
N ARG A 65 -16.93 17.22 1.02
CA ARG A 65 -15.91 16.35 1.61
C ARG A 65 -16.07 16.30 3.13
N GLY A 66 -16.22 15.10 3.68
CA GLY A 66 -16.25 14.81 5.12
C GLY A 66 -14.89 14.43 5.67
N ASP A 67 -14.89 13.59 6.70
CA ASP A 67 -13.66 13.13 7.36
C ASP A 67 -12.95 12.06 6.52
N PRO A 68 -11.60 12.02 6.54
CA PRO A 68 -10.84 10.94 5.91
C PRO A 68 -11.12 9.62 6.60
N PHE A 69 -11.33 8.55 5.84
CA PHE A 69 -11.71 7.25 6.40
C PHE A 69 -10.87 6.08 5.89
N LYS A 70 -10.10 6.28 4.81
CA LYS A 70 -9.32 5.24 4.17
C LYS A 70 -8.10 5.85 3.48
N ALA A 71 -6.97 5.15 3.56
CA ALA A 71 -5.83 5.38 2.69
C ALA A 71 -5.72 4.20 1.74
N THR A 72 -5.52 4.47 0.45
CA THR A 72 -5.32 3.45 -0.58
C THR A 72 -3.88 3.56 -1.07
N ILE A 73 -3.13 2.47 -0.98
CA ILE A 73 -1.76 2.32 -1.45
C ILE A 73 -1.80 1.42 -2.68
N GLU A 74 -1.35 1.92 -3.83
CA GLU A 74 -1.27 1.14 -5.06
C GLU A 74 0.20 0.78 -5.37
N TYR A 75 0.49 -0.51 -5.35
CA TYR A 75 1.75 -1.08 -5.81
C TYR A 75 1.56 -1.50 -7.27
N ASN A 76 2.32 -0.90 -8.17
CA ASN A 76 2.18 -1.13 -9.61
C ASN A 76 3.14 -2.20 -10.09
N LEU A 77 2.77 -2.92 -11.16
CA LEU A 77 3.68 -3.86 -11.83
C LEU A 77 4.96 -3.17 -12.30
N SER A 78 4.87 -1.90 -12.73
CA SER A 78 5.99 -1.04 -13.11
C SER A 78 5.59 0.44 -12.96
N GLN A 79 6.53 1.34 -13.27
CA GLN A 79 6.34 2.80 -13.29
C GLN A 79 6.81 3.40 -14.62
N ASP A 80 6.64 2.63 -15.70
CA ASP A 80 7.19 2.96 -17.01
C ASP A 80 6.31 3.97 -17.74
N GLU A 81 4.99 3.86 -17.58
CA GLU A 81 4.01 4.70 -18.27
C GLU A 81 3.29 5.62 -17.26
N ARG A 82 3.87 6.81 -17.06
CA ARG A 82 3.22 7.86 -16.28
C ARG A 82 1.88 8.25 -16.92
N ALA A 83 0.87 8.44 -16.08
CA ALA A 83 -0.46 8.85 -16.51
C ALA A 83 -0.41 10.13 -17.36
N ASP A 84 -1.07 10.09 -18.52
CA ASP A 84 -1.33 11.28 -19.30
C ASP A 84 -2.41 12.17 -18.63
N GLU A 85 -2.63 13.36 -19.19
CA GLU A 85 -3.64 14.29 -18.63
C GLU A 85 -5.07 13.73 -18.76
N THR A 86 -5.36 12.96 -19.80
CA THR A 86 -6.67 12.33 -20.00
C THR A 86 -6.97 11.33 -18.87
N PHE A 87 -5.97 10.53 -18.51
CA PHE A 87 -6.05 9.55 -17.43
C PHE A 87 -6.21 10.25 -16.09
N LYS A 88 -5.40 11.29 -15.81
CA LYS A 88 -5.50 12.07 -14.56
C LYS A 88 -6.88 12.69 -14.41
N GLU A 89 -7.39 13.35 -15.45
CA GLU A 89 -8.74 13.94 -15.45
C GLU A 89 -9.81 12.88 -15.21
N ALA A 90 -9.68 11.70 -15.85
CA ALA A 90 -10.61 10.60 -15.65
C ALA A 90 -10.55 10.03 -14.22
N TRP A 91 -9.36 9.95 -13.63
CA TRP A 91 -9.16 9.50 -12.26
C TRP A 91 -9.77 10.48 -11.25
N GLU A 92 -9.50 11.78 -11.42
CA GLU A 92 -10.05 12.85 -10.58
C GLU A 92 -11.58 12.96 -10.71
N ALA A 93 -12.12 12.73 -11.91
CA ALA A 93 -13.56 12.80 -12.17
C ALA A 93 -14.36 11.63 -11.56
N ARG A 94 -13.72 10.47 -11.33
CA ARG A 94 -14.40 9.29 -10.74
C ARG A 94 -14.83 9.55 -9.30
N ASP A 95 -14.02 10.27 -8.53
CA ASP A 95 -14.30 10.53 -7.12
C ASP A 95 -13.62 11.81 -6.62
N GLN A 96 -14.41 12.88 -6.49
CA GLN A 96 -13.95 14.17 -5.94
C GLN A 96 -13.52 14.09 -4.46
N PHE A 97 -13.78 12.97 -3.78
CA PHE A 97 -13.44 12.76 -2.38
C PHE A 97 -12.13 12.00 -2.20
N ARG A 98 -11.19 12.15 -3.15
CA ARG A 98 -9.83 11.60 -3.06
C ARG A 98 -8.75 12.67 -3.12
N GLU A 99 -7.60 12.37 -2.55
CA GLU A 99 -6.42 13.25 -2.55
C GLU A 99 -5.15 12.43 -2.55
N ILE A 100 -4.27 12.62 -3.55
CA ILE A 100 -2.96 11.99 -3.59
C ILE A 100 -2.05 12.66 -2.56
N ILE A 101 -1.47 11.86 -1.66
CA ILE A 101 -0.56 12.32 -0.60
C ILE A 101 0.90 11.91 -0.84
N TYR A 102 1.12 10.97 -1.77
CA TYR A 102 2.43 10.49 -2.20
C TYR A 102 2.37 9.92 -3.62
N GLY A 103 3.46 10.08 -4.38
CA GLY A 103 3.65 9.47 -5.69
C GLY A 103 2.94 10.17 -6.85
N GLU A 104 2.86 9.48 -7.98
CA GLU A 104 2.22 9.94 -9.22
C GLU A 104 1.30 8.83 -9.77
N LEU A 105 0.34 9.20 -10.62
CA LEU A 105 -0.49 8.22 -11.32
C LEU A 105 0.28 7.61 -12.49
N TYR A 106 0.04 6.32 -12.73
CA TYR A 106 0.60 5.54 -13.83
C TYR A 106 -0.53 4.79 -14.55
N GLU A 107 -0.35 4.50 -15.83
CA GLU A 107 -1.30 3.72 -16.63
C GLU A 107 -1.07 2.21 -16.48
N ASP A 108 0.11 1.83 -15.98
CA ASP A 108 0.47 0.48 -15.59
C ASP A 108 -0.53 -0.10 -14.56
N GLN A 109 -0.82 -1.39 -14.66
CA GLN A 109 -1.75 -2.06 -13.74
C GLN A 109 -1.16 -2.16 -12.32
N SER A 110 -2.04 -2.05 -11.32
CA SER A 110 -1.69 -2.36 -9.93
C SER A 110 -1.54 -3.87 -9.75
N ALA A 111 -0.41 -4.30 -9.20
CA ALA A 111 -0.20 -5.67 -8.74
C ALA A 111 -0.89 -5.90 -7.38
N ILE A 112 -0.84 -4.89 -6.50
CA ILE A 112 -1.42 -4.92 -5.17
C ILE A 112 -2.12 -3.60 -4.91
N VAL A 113 -3.36 -3.66 -4.43
CA VAL A 113 -4.07 -2.53 -3.85
C VAL A 113 -4.28 -2.82 -2.38
N MET A 114 -3.72 -1.97 -1.52
CA MET A 114 -3.88 -2.09 -0.07
C MET A 114 -4.64 -0.89 0.48
N ASN A 115 -5.79 -1.14 1.10
CA ASN A 115 -6.51 -0.14 1.85
C ASN A 115 -6.19 -0.23 3.34
N VAL A 116 -5.95 0.92 3.95
CA VAL A 116 -5.73 1.08 5.39
C VAL A 116 -6.87 1.88 6.00
N TYR A 117 -7.40 1.38 7.11
CA TYR A 117 -8.50 1.97 7.87
C TYR A 117 -8.08 2.23 9.31
N ASN A 118 -8.54 3.35 9.89
CA ASN A 118 -8.55 3.52 11.34
C ASN A 118 -9.75 2.75 11.92
N GLY A 119 -9.50 1.60 12.54
CA GLY A 119 -10.51 0.65 13.00
C GLY A 119 -10.40 -0.70 12.28
N GLY A 120 -11.54 -1.31 11.97
CA GLY A 120 -11.59 -2.59 11.25
C GLY A 120 -11.84 -2.40 9.76
N PRO A 121 -11.41 -3.34 8.89
CA PRO A 121 -11.63 -3.27 7.44
C PRO A 121 -13.06 -3.66 7.02
N GLY A 122 -13.97 -3.88 7.99
CA GLY A 122 -15.31 -4.38 7.74
C GLY A 122 -15.38 -5.90 7.64
N ASN A 123 -16.35 -6.40 6.87
CA ASN A 123 -16.55 -7.83 6.64
C ASN A 123 -16.71 -8.10 5.15
N LEU A 124 -16.03 -9.14 4.66
CA LEU A 124 -16.12 -9.59 3.29
C LEU A 124 -17.23 -10.65 3.18
N GLN A 125 -18.24 -10.37 2.34
CA GLN A 125 -19.38 -11.25 2.22
C GLN A 125 -18.98 -12.58 1.55
N GLY A 126 -19.24 -13.69 2.25
CA GLY A 126 -18.93 -15.02 1.73
C GLY A 126 -17.44 -15.35 1.74
N ALA A 127 -16.63 -14.62 2.51
CA ALA A 127 -15.25 -14.95 2.76
C ALA A 127 -15.11 -16.15 3.70
N ASP A 128 -14.09 -16.95 3.47
CA ASP A 128 -13.59 -17.92 4.44
C ASP A 128 -12.77 -17.18 5.50
N VAL A 129 -12.57 -17.84 6.64
CA VAL A 129 -11.63 -17.37 7.67
C VAL A 129 -10.48 -18.36 7.73
N ILE A 130 -9.28 -17.88 7.44
CA ILE A 130 -8.03 -18.65 7.53
C ILE A 130 -7.20 -18.12 8.71
N GLU A 131 -6.26 -18.92 9.19
CA GLU A 131 -5.30 -18.53 10.22
C GLU A 131 -3.92 -18.30 9.59
N ILE A 132 -3.36 -17.11 9.79
CA ILE A 132 -1.98 -16.76 9.40
C ILE A 132 -1.24 -16.30 10.65
N ASP A 133 -0.18 -17.02 11.04
CA ASP A 133 0.61 -16.75 12.25
C ASP A 133 -0.24 -16.46 13.50
N GLY A 134 -1.27 -17.28 13.73
CA GLY A 134 -2.17 -17.17 14.89
C GLY A 134 -3.19 -16.03 14.81
N HIS A 135 -3.33 -15.37 13.66
CA HIS A 135 -4.31 -14.31 13.42
C HIS A 135 -5.38 -14.77 12.43
N GLU A 136 -6.64 -14.48 12.76
CA GLU A 136 -7.77 -14.72 11.87
C GLU A 136 -7.75 -13.69 10.72
N VAL A 137 -7.82 -14.19 9.49
CA VAL A 137 -7.83 -13.39 8.26
C VAL A 137 -9.05 -13.78 7.46
N GLN A 138 -9.89 -12.80 7.10
CA GLN A 138 -10.96 -13.06 6.14
C GLN A 138 -10.34 -13.13 4.76
N TYR A 139 -10.63 -14.19 4.03
CA TYR A 139 -9.98 -14.52 2.78
C TYR A 139 -11.03 -14.87 1.73
N GLN A 140 -10.84 -14.35 0.52
CA GLN A 140 -11.62 -14.73 -0.63
C GLN A 140 -10.73 -14.77 -1.86
N HIS A 141 -10.85 -15.85 -2.62
CA HIS A 141 -10.19 -16.00 -3.91
C HIS A 141 -11.23 -16.03 -5.03
N ILE A 142 -11.07 -15.11 -5.98
CA ILE A 142 -11.99 -14.89 -7.10
C ILE A 142 -11.25 -15.21 -8.40
N GLN A 143 -11.60 -16.35 -9.00
CA GLN A 143 -11.11 -16.76 -10.32
C GLN A 143 -12.16 -16.41 -11.39
N ARG A 144 -11.94 -15.32 -12.14
CA ARG A 144 -12.75 -14.92 -13.30
C ARG A 144 -11.84 -14.62 -14.51
N ASP A 145 -12.01 -13.45 -15.12
CA ASP A 145 -11.16 -12.98 -16.22
C ASP A 145 -9.79 -12.50 -15.71
N LEU A 146 -9.74 -12.03 -14.46
CA LEU A 146 -8.55 -11.75 -13.68
C LEU A 146 -8.66 -12.51 -12.36
N GLU A 147 -7.57 -13.14 -11.94
CA GLU A 147 -7.46 -13.82 -10.65
C GLU A 147 -7.19 -12.78 -9.56
N VAL A 148 -8.00 -12.77 -8.52
CA VAL A 148 -7.87 -11.79 -7.42
C VAL A 148 -8.00 -12.49 -6.08
N VAL A 149 -7.03 -12.24 -5.20
CA VAL A 149 -7.08 -12.66 -3.79
C VAL A 149 -7.35 -11.44 -2.94
N VAL A 150 -8.41 -11.49 -2.14
CA VAL A 150 -8.81 -10.43 -1.20
C VAL A 150 -8.61 -10.93 0.23
N MET A 151 -7.89 -10.17 1.03
CA MET A 151 -7.67 -10.45 2.45
C MET A 151 -8.03 -9.26 3.33
N LEU A 152 -8.85 -9.49 4.35
CA LEU A 152 -9.12 -8.50 5.40
C LEU A 152 -8.45 -8.92 6.70
N ILE A 153 -7.66 -8.02 7.27
CA ILE A 153 -6.90 -8.22 8.50
C ILE A 153 -7.18 -7.06 9.46
N SER A 154 -7.38 -7.34 10.73
CA SER A 154 -7.45 -6.31 11.77
C SER A 154 -6.39 -6.56 12.83
N ILE A 155 -5.44 -5.62 12.97
CA ILE A 155 -4.34 -5.73 13.92
C ILE A 155 -4.23 -4.41 14.67
N LYS A 156 -4.22 -4.47 16.02
CA LYS A 156 -4.00 -3.30 16.89
C LYS A 156 -4.90 -2.09 16.60
N GLY A 157 -6.11 -2.33 16.09
CA GLY A 157 -7.07 -1.28 15.74
C GLY A 157 -6.83 -0.63 14.36
N ILE A 158 -5.94 -1.22 13.54
CA ILE A 158 -5.74 -0.86 12.13
C ILE A 158 -6.38 -1.96 11.27
N GLY A 159 -7.15 -1.54 10.28
CA GLY A 159 -7.78 -2.42 9.32
C GLY A 159 -6.99 -2.42 8.02
N TYR A 160 -6.67 -3.60 7.53
CA TYR A 160 -6.03 -3.81 6.24
C TYR A 160 -7.00 -4.57 5.33
N GLU A 161 -7.19 -4.08 4.13
CA GLU A 161 -7.78 -4.82 3.01
C GLU A 161 -6.74 -4.89 1.91
N ILE A 162 -6.36 -6.11 1.54
CA ILE A 162 -5.35 -6.37 0.52
C ILE A 162 -6.07 -6.99 -0.66
N GLN A 163 -5.93 -6.42 -1.84
CA GLN A 163 -6.33 -7.01 -3.10
C GLN A 163 -5.07 -7.29 -3.90
N TYR A 164 -4.81 -8.55 -4.17
CA TYR A 164 -3.67 -9.02 -4.95
C TYR A 164 -4.17 -9.42 -6.33
N LEU A 165 -3.59 -8.87 -7.41
CA LEU A 165 -4.16 -8.89 -8.77
C LEU A 165 -3.23 -9.46 -9.86
N THR A 166 -2.05 -9.98 -9.51
CA THR A 166 -1.06 -10.45 -10.49
C THR A 166 -1.45 -11.77 -11.18
N GLU A 167 -1.01 -11.97 -12.42
CA GLU A 167 -1.32 -13.15 -13.26
C GLU A 167 -0.41 -14.38 -12.96
N GLU A 168 0.20 -14.44 -11.77
CA GLU A 168 1.14 -15.50 -11.41
C GLU A 168 0.45 -16.77 -10.90
N ASN A 169 1.06 -17.93 -11.16
CA ASN A 169 0.51 -19.25 -10.82
C ASN A 169 0.41 -19.53 -9.31
N ASP A 170 0.78 -18.59 -8.44
CA ASP A 170 0.83 -18.76 -6.97
C ASP A 170 0.35 -17.51 -6.19
N ILE A 171 -0.54 -16.72 -6.79
CA ILE A 171 -1.09 -15.48 -6.24
C ILE A 171 -1.62 -15.61 -4.80
N GLU A 172 -2.15 -16.77 -4.43
CA GLU A 172 -2.61 -17.05 -3.06
C GLU A 172 -1.47 -17.09 -2.03
N GLU A 173 -0.37 -17.76 -2.36
CA GLU A 173 0.76 -17.89 -1.43
C GLU A 173 1.52 -16.58 -1.30
N GLU A 174 1.63 -15.80 -2.37
CA GLU A 174 2.14 -14.44 -2.33
C GLU A 174 1.27 -13.52 -1.48
N ALA A 175 -0.06 -13.54 -1.68
CA ALA A 175 -0.98 -12.76 -0.87
C ALA A 175 -0.89 -13.13 0.62
N LYS A 176 -0.74 -14.43 0.94
CA LYS A 176 -0.54 -14.91 2.32
C LYS A 176 0.80 -14.44 2.88
N ALA A 177 1.86 -14.44 2.09
CA ALA A 177 3.18 -13.95 2.50
C ALA A 177 3.14 -12.44 2.77
N PHE A 178 2.50 -11.66 1.91
CA PHE A 178 2.30 -10.23 2.09
C PHE A 178 1.48 -9.93 3.36
N ALA A 179 0.36 -10.63 3.55
CA ALA A 179 -0.45 -10.55 4.77
C ALA A 179 0.35 -10.90 6.04
N LYS A 180 1.15 -11.96 5.97
CA LYS A 180 2.02 -12.41 7.05
C LYS A 180 3.08 -11.36 7.42
N GLU A 181 3.61 -10.63 6.45
CA GLU A 181 4.56 -9.56 6.72
C GLU A 181 3.90 -8.41 7.51
N ILE A 182 2.67 -8.04 7.16
CA ILE A 182 1.88 -7.05 7.91
C ILE A 182 1.61 -7.53 9.33
N ILE A 183 1.20 -8.79 9.50
CA ILE A 183 0.93 -9.40 10.81
C ILE A 183 2.16 -9.36 11.72
N ASN A 184 3.33 -9.70 11.19
CA ASN A 184 4.55 -9.82 11.99
C ASN A 184 5.21 -8.47 12.35
N ASN A 185 4.87 -7.39 11.64
CA ASN A 185 5.50 -6.08 11.82
C ASN A 185 4.57 -5.00 12.40
N ASN A 186 3.34 -5.36 12.78
CA ASN A 186 2.44 -4.47 13.53
C ASN A 186 2.52 -4.74 15.02
#